data_AF-A0A182TZH5-F1
#
_entry.id   AF-A0A182TZH5-F1
#
_cell.length_a   1.000
_cell.length_b   1.000
_cell.length_c   1.000
_cell.angle_alpha   90.00
_cell.angle_beta   90.00
_cell.angle_gamma   90.00
#
_symmetry.space_group_name_H-M   'P 1'
#
loop_
_entity.id
_entity.type
_entity.pdbx_description
1 polymer ?
#
loop_
_entity_poly.entity_id
_entity_poly.type
_entity_poly.pdbx_seq_one_letter_code
_entity_poly.pdbx_strand_id
1 'polypeptide(L)'
;MSKEAEAIRVDKELDLSNAGRGVWLVKVPKYIANKWEKAPGNIEVGKLKISKQVGQKAQVSLTLSDAVINIDPAEEIPRDHRLDVSTFASECNNSAAVAECTDDE
;
A
#
# COMPACT_ATOMS: atom_id res chain seq x y z
N MET A 1 41.63 13.10 32.72
CA MET A 1 41.44 13.25 31.26
C MET A 1 41.14 11.87 30.71
N SER A 2 39.87 11.53 30.55
CA SER A 2 39.47 10.28 29.91
C SER A 2 38.53 10.68 28.79
N LYS A 3 39.04 10.62 27.56
CA LYS A 3 38.34 10.99 26.34
C LYS A 3 37.51 9.78 25.95
N GLU A 4 36.19 9.84 26.14
CA GLU A 4 35.26 8.90 25.53
C GLU A 4 35.29 9.13 24.02
N ALA A 5 35.55 8.05 23.26
CA ALA A 5 35.42 8.07 21.82
C ALA A 5 33.93 8.08 21.50
N GLU A 6 33.39 9.26 21.19
CA GLU A 6 32.09 9.38 20.52
C GLU A 6 32.16 8.58 19.22
N ALA A 7 31.44 7.46 19.20
CA ALA A 7 31.13 6.77 17.96
C ALA A 7 30.41 7.79 17.08
N ILE A 8 31.02 8.14 15.94
CA ILE A 8 30.42 8.99 14.91
C ILE A 8 29.15 8.27 14.46
N ARG A 9 28.01 8.65 15.04
CA ARG A 9 26.70 8.34 14.49
C ARG A 9 26.64 9.12 13.19
N VAL A 10 26.77 8.42 12.06
CA VAL A 10 26.36 8.98 10.79
C VAL A 10 24.83 9.01 10.87
N ASP A 11 24.31 10.10 11.42
CA ASP A 11 22.88 10.40 11.43
C ASP A 11 22.45 10.60 9.97
N LYS A 12 22.11 9.48 9.30
CA LYS A 12 21.26 9.54 8.11
C LYS A 12 19.93 10.10 8.59
N GLU A 13 19.78 11.42 8.50
CA GLU A 13 18.56 12.12 8.85
C GLU A 13 17.41 11.55 8.02
N LEU A 14 16.37 11.08 8.69
CA LEU A 14 15.17 10.54 8.06
C LEU A 14 14.18 11.69 7.87
N ASP A 15 13.76 11.94 6.63
CA ASP A 15 12.73 12.95 6.38
C ASP A 15 11.37 12.53 6.98
N LEU A 16 10.90 13.32 7.95
CA LEU A 16 9.62 13.13 8.63
C LEU A 16 8.53 14.08 8.14
N SER A 17 8.77 14.86 7.09
CA SER A 17 7.82 15.86 6.57
C SER A 17 6.43 15.27 6.27
N ASN A 18 6.36 13.98 5.92
CA ASN A 18 5.13 13.25 5.61
C ASN A 18 4.63 12.33 6.74
N ALA A 19 5.22 12.36 7.94
CA ALA A 19 4.85 11.45 9.03
C ALA A 19 3.39 11.59 9.51
N GLY A 20 2.76 12.75 9.31
CA GLY A 20 1.34 12.98 9.60
C GLY A 20 0.37 12.44 8.53
N ARG A 21 0.87 11.98 7.37
CA ARG A 21 0.04 11.47 6.28
C ARG A 21 -0.42 10.04 6.57
N GLY A 22 -1.73 9.86 6.72
CA GLY A 22 -2.33 8.53 6.82
C GLY A 22 -2.20 7.76 5.49
N VAL A 23 -1.67 6.54 5.57
CA VAL A 23 -1.61 5.58 4.45
C VAL A 23 -2.37 4.31 4.81
N TRP A 24 -2.86 3.60 3.80
CA TRP A 24 -3.57 2.34 4.01
C TRP A 24 -2.68 1.16 3.64
N LEU A 25 -2.52 0.22 4.58
CA LEU A 25 -1.94 -1.08 4.30
C LEU A 25 -3.05 -2.01 3.82
N VAL A 26 -2.99 -2.44 2.56
CA VAL A 26 -3.97 -3.34 1.97
C VAL A 26 -3.32 -4.69 1.69
N LYS A 27 -3.96 -5.76 2.14
CA LYS A 27 -3.56 -7.13 1.79
C LYS A 27 -4.17 -7.50 0.44
N VAL A 28 -3.32 -7.76 -0.56
CA VAL A 28 -3.75 -8.11 -1.92
C VAL A 28 -3.42 -9.59 -2.20
N PRO A 29 -4.38 -10.39 -2.72
CA PRO A 29 -4.10 -11.74 -3.18
C PRO A 29 -3.10 -11.79 -4.34
N LYS A 30 -2.27 -12.84 -4.40
CA LYS A 30 -1.21 -12.98 -5.40
C LYS A 30 -1.70 -12.88 -6.85
N TYR A 31 -2.85 -13.46 -7.18
CA TYR A 31 -3.39 -13.41 -8.54
C TYR A 31 -3.71 -11.98 -9.01
N ILE A 32 -4.08 -11.06 -8.11
CA ILE A 32 -4.28 -9.65 -8.45
C ILE A 32 -2.92 -8.96 -8.63
N ALA A 33 -2.00 -9.16 -7.68
CA ALA A 33 -0.67 -8.58 -7.73
C ALA A 33 0.08 -8.96 -9.01
N ASN A 34 0.04 -10.24 -9.39
CA ASN A 34 0.65 -10.75 -10.62
C ASN A 34 0.11 -10.04 -11.88
N LYS A 35 -1.20 -9.70 -11.91
CA LYS A 35 -1.79 -8.98 -13.05
C LYS A 35 -1.37 -7.51 -13.05
N TRP A 36 -1.22 -6.88 -11.88
CA TRP A 36 -0.69 -5.52 -11.76
C TRP A 36 0.78 -5.41 -12.14
N GLU A 37 1.60 -6.41 -11.83
CA GLU A 37 3.00 -6.46 -12.26
C GLU A 37 3.14 -6.59 -13.78
N LYS A 38 2.22 -7.30 -14.43
CA LYS A 38 2.15 -7.41 -15.90
C LYS A 38 1.53 -6.16 -16.56
N ALA A 39 0.85 -5.30 -15.80
CA ALA A 39 0.20 -4.13 -16.33
C ALA A 39 1.23 -3.05 -16.70
N PRO A 40 1.12 -2.41 -17.88
CA PRO A 40 1.98 -1.29 -18.22
C PRO A 40 1.82 -0.16 -17.19
N GLY A 41 2.91 0.47 -16.76
CA GLY A 41 2.93 1.40 -15.62
C GLY A 41 2.07 2.67 -15.73
N ASN A 42 1.40 2.91 -16.87
CA ASN A 42 0.56 4.08 -17.12
C ASN A 42 -0.92 3.73 -17.37
N ILE A 43 -1.41 2.57 -16.90
CA ILE A 43 -2.82 2.19 -17.03
C ILE A 43 -3.56 2.16 -15.71
N GLU A 44 -4.86 2.47 -15.76
CA GLU A 44 -5.77 2.30 -14.61
C GLU A 44 -5.95 0.80 -14.34
N VAL A 45 -5.56 0.35 -13.14
CA VAL A 45 -5.67 -1.07 -12.77
C VAL A 45 -7.01 -1.46 -12.15
N GLY A 46 -7.77 -0.47 -11.69
CA GLY A 46 -9.08 -0.68 -11.07
C GLY A 46 -9.57 0.53 -10.29
N LYS A 47 -10.78 0.41 -9.74
CA LYS A 47 -11.45 1.44 -8.96
C LYS A 47 -11.78 0.93 -7.57
N LEU A 48 -11.49 1.75 -6.57
CA LEU A 48 -11.87 1.48 -5.19
C LEU A 48 -13.19 2.20 -4.88
N LYS A 49 -14.20 1.45 -4.43
CA LYS A 49 -15.49 1.98 -4.00
C LYS A 49 -15.61 1.84 -2.49
N ILE A 50 -15.89 2.96 -1.83
CA ILE A 50 -16.14 3.03 -0.38
C ILE A 50 -17.60 3.42 -0.19
N SER A 51 -18.37 2.56 0.44
CA SER A 51 -19.78 2.80 0.75
C SER A 51 -19.97 2.81 2.26
N LYS A 52 -20.49 3.90 2.79
CA LYS A 52 -20.78 4.05 4.23
C LYS A 52 -22.26 4.35 4.39
N GLN A 53 -23.04 3.34 4.77
CA GLN A 53 -24.43 3.54 5.17
C GLN A 53 -24.47 3.96 6.64
N VAL A 54 -25.38 4.88 6.98
CA VAL A 54 -25.55 5.37 8.36
C VAL A 54 -25.90 4.18 9.26
N GLY A 55 -25.15 4.00 10.34
CA GLY A 55 -25.33 2.89 11.28
C GLY A 55 -24.64 1.57 10.89
N GLN A 56 -23.96 1.49 9.74
CA GLN A 56 -23.19 0.31 9.33
C GLN A 56 -21.69 0.59 9.24
N LYS A 57 -20.88 -0.48 9.34
CA LYS A 57 -19.45 -0.40 9.05
C LYS A 57 -19.24 -0.04 7.58
N ALA A 58 -18.21 0.74 7.29
CA ALA A 58 -17.86 1.07 5.92
C ALA A 58 -17.53 -0.21 5.13
N GLN A 59 -18.12 -0.34 3.95
CA GLN A 59 -17.84 -1.42 3.01
C GLN A 59 -16.89 -0.90 1.94
N VAL A 60 -15.80 -1.61 1.72
CA VAL A 60 -14.80 -1.28 0.70
C VAL A 60 -14.76 -2.40 -0.33
N SER A 61 -14.78 -2.05 -1.61
CA SER A 61 -14.66 -3.01 -2.72
C SER A 61 -13.73 -2.47 -3.80
N LEU A 62 -12.88 -3.34 -4.33
CA LEU A 62 -12.00 -3.11 -5.45
C LEU A 62 -12.58 -3.77 -6.70
N THR A 63 -12.84 -2.98 -7.73
CA THR A 63 -13.29 -3.46 -9.05
C THR A 63 -12.12 -3.32 -10.02
N LEU A 64 -11.64 -4.43 -10.57
CA LEU A 64 -10.54 -4.42 -11.54
C LEU A 64 -11.00 -3.86 -12.89
N SER A 65 -10.08 -3.21 -13.61
CA SER A 65 -10.34 -2.69 -14.95
C SER A 65 -10.28 -3.81 -15.99
N ASP A 66 -11.03 -3.66 -17.09
CA ASP A 66 -11.01 -4.61 -18.21
C ASP A 66 -9.61 -4.74 -18.82
N ALA A 67 -8.86 -3.62 -18.83
CA ALA A 67 -7.49 -3.61 -19.30
C ALA A 67 -6.62 -4.62 -18.55
N VAL A 68 -6.74 -4.71 -17.22
CA VAL A 68 -5.95 -5.64 -16.40
C VAL A 68 -6.44 -7.08 -16.54
N ILE A 69 -7.76 -7.29 -16.64
CA ILE A 69 -8.33 -8.62 -16.80
C ILE A 69 -7.87 -9.24 -18.12
N ASN A 70 -7.85 -8.44 -19.20
CA ASN A 70 -7.53 -8.88 -20.55
C ASN A 70 -6.03 -9.04 -20.84
N ILE A 71 -5.13 -8.68 -19.91
CA ILE A 71 -3.68 -8.88 -20.08
C ILE A 71 -3.33 -10.36 -20.30
N ASP A 72 -4.06 -11.26 -19.62
CA ASP A 72 -3.79 -12.69 -19.66
C ASP A 72 -5.12 -13.44 -19.67
N PRO A 73 -5.68 -13.73 -20.86
CA PRO A 73 -7.00 -14.33 -21.02
C PRO A 73 -7.06 -15.80 -20.60
N ALA A 74 -5.93 -16.44 -20.27
CA ALA A 74 -5.90 -17.81 -19.79
C ALA A 74 -6.27 -17.93 -18.30
N GLU A 75 -6.13 -16.85 -17.54
CA GLU A 75 -6.41 -16.81 -16.11
C GLU A 75 -7.62 -15.90 -15.83
N GLU A 76 -8.80 -16.51 -15.75
CA GLU A 76 -10.05 -15.83 -15.38
C GLU A 76 -10.08 -15.55 -13.88
N ILE A 77 -10.04 -14.26 -13.52
CA ILE A 77 -10.14 -13.81 -12.12
C ILE A 77 -11.43 -13.00 -11.92
N PRO A 78 -12.00 -13.00 -10.70
CA PRO A 78 -13.14 -12.16 -10.38
C PRO A 78 -12.85 -10.68 -10.66
N ARG A 79 -13.85 -9.93 -11.12
CA ARG A 79 -13.70 -8.47 -11.30
C ARG A 79 -13.77 -7.73 -9.97
N ASP A 80 -14.70 -8.14 -9.11
CA ASP A 80 -15.04 -7.45 -7.88
C ASP A 80 -14.50 -8.18 -6.65
N HIS A 81 -13.76 -7.46 -5.83
CA HIS A 81 -13.14 -7.96 -4.62
C HIS A 81 -13.56 -7.12 -3.42
N ARG A 82 -14.22 -7.74 -2.44
CA ARG A 82 -14.54 -7.06 -1.19
C ARG A 82 -13.31 -7.03 -0.29
N LEU A 83 -13.00 -5.86 0.25
CA LEU A 83 -11.93 -5.67 1.22
C LEU A 83 -12.53 -5.57 2.62
N ASP A 84 -12.05 -6.43 3.52
CA ASP A 84 -12.41 -6.37 4.93
C ASP A 84 -11.59 -5.29 5.64
N VAL A 85 -12.30 -4.37 6.30
CA VAL A 85 -11.68 -3.27 7.02
C VAL A 85 -11.37 -3.71 8.45
N SER A 86 -10.08 -3.91 8.72
CA SER A 86 -9.56 -4.20 10.06
C SER A 86 -8.99 -2.95 10.69
N THR A 87 -9.51 -2.58 11.87
CA THR A 87 -8.90 -1.55 12.72
C THR A 87 -7.95 -2.23 13.70
N PHE A 88 -6.65 -1.96 13.59
CA PHE A 88 -5.69 -2.38 14.60
C PHE A 88 -5.82 -1.43 15.80
N ALA A 89 -6.54 -1.87 16.83
CA ALA A 89 -6.71 -1.07 18.05
C ALA A 89 -5.37 -0.90 18.78
N SER A 90 -5.19 0.32 19.27
CA SER A 90 -4.03 0.89 19.92
C SER A 90 -3.63 0.14 21.19
N GLU A 91 -2.49 -0.54 21.17
CA GLU A 91 -1.64 -0.56 22.36
C GLU A 91 -0.14 -0.61 22.02
N CYS A 92 0.31 -1.14 20.87
CA CYS A 92 1.76 -1.24 20.56
C CYS A 92 2.18 -1.28 19.08
N ASN A 93 1.36 -0.87 18.09
CA ASN A 93 1.70 -1.07 16.66
C ASN A 93 1.73 0.23 15.85
N ASN A 94 2.88 0.89 15.81
CA ASN A 94 3.11 2.09 15.00
C ASN A 94 3.62 1.62 13.62
N SER A 95 2.74 1.45 12.64
CA SER A 95 3.16 1.18 11.26
C SER A 95 3.44 2.49 10.53
N ALA A 96 4.66 2.65 10.00
CA ALA A 96 5.08 3.79 9.18
C ALA A 96 5.55 3.30 7.81
N ALA A 97 5.31 4.09 6.77
CA ALA A 97 5.87 3.88 5.43
C ALA A 97 7.05 4.83 5.23
N VAL A 98 8.20 4.28 4.85
CA VAL A 98 9.41 5.03 4.51
C VAL A 98 9.76 4.72 3.06
N ALA A 99 10.09 5.75 2.29
CA ALA A 99 10.53 5.61 0.91
C ALA A 99 12.03 5.95 0.81
N GLU A 100 12.76 5.19 0.00
CA GLU A 100 14.12 5.51 -0.39
C GLU A 100 14.10 5.86 -1.88
N CYS A 101 14.55 7.06 -2.23
CA CYS A 101 14.73 7.45 -3.62
C CYS A 101 16.14 7.02 -4.04
N THR A 102 16.23 6.11 -5.01
CA THR A 102 17.48 5.80 -5.71
C THR A 102 17.53 6.66 -6.97
N ASP A 103 18.59 7.46 -7.14
CA ASP A 103 18.87 8.10 -8.42
C ASP A 103 19.20 6.99 -9.46
N ASP A 104 18.39 6.89 -10.51
CA ASP A 104 18.74 6.10 -11.70
C ASP A 104 19.90 6.81 -12.41
N GLU A 105 21.09 6.17 -12.43
CA GLU A 105 22.29 6.63 -13.16
C GLU A 105 22.17 6.45 -14.68
#